data_AF-A0A326U4I8-F1
#
_entry.id   AF-A0A326U4I8-F1
#
_cell.length_a   1.000
_cell.length_b   1.000
_cell.length_c   1.000
_cell.angle_alpha   90.00
_cell.angle_beta   90.00
_cell.angle_gamma   90.00
#
_symmetry.space_group_name_H-M   'P 1'
#
loop_
_entity.id
_entity.type
_entity.pdbx_description
1 polymer ?
#
loop_
_entity_poly.entity_id
_entity_poly.type
_entity_poly.pdbx_seq_one_letter_code
_entity_poly.pdbx_strand_id
1 'polypeptide(L)'
;MHLWQVICLCPPAMLPDERRRFLSLFGAQCGDPLHPSMVDPGLSFLTTLKPGEALSVLQERHALMLRLGEWLEEWRARHAEAPEIVQELLLNHIQILLNAEQVWLEHSIHMLKMALLQTDCTSCS
;
A
#
# COMPACT_ATOMS: atom_id res chain seq x y z
N MET A 1 -9.93 0.11 19.62
CA MET A 1 -9.44 0.99 18.54
C MET A 1 -8.19 0.33 17.96
N HIS A 2 -8.36 -0.54 16.96
CA HIS A 2 -7.28 -1.33 16.36
C HIS A 2 -6.81 -0.63 15.07
N LEU A 3 -5.92 0.34 15.21
CA LEU A 3 -5.32 1.08 14.08
C LEU A 3 -3.87 0.64 13.82
N TRP A 4 -3.57 -0.63 14.05
CA TRP A 4 -2.23 -1.17 13.91
C TRP A 4 -2.38 -2.60 13.43
N GLN A 5 -2.20 -2.84 12.12
CA GLN A 5 -1.59 -4.05 11.56
C GLN A 5 -1.71 -4.19 10.05
N VAL A 6 -2.34 -3.27 9.33
CA VAL A 6 -2.29 -3.32 7.87
C VAL A 6 -2.38 -1.92 7.29
N ILE A 7 -1.35 -1.51 6.55
CA ILE A 7 -1.58 -0.62 5.40
C ILE A 7 -2.30 -1.52 4.37
N CYS A 8 -3.57 -1.81 4.66
CA CYS A 8 -4.42 -2.60 3.77
C CYS A 8 -4.54 -1.81 2.48
N LEU A 9 -4.10 -2.41 1.38
CA LEU A 9 -4.48 -2.04 0.03
C LEU A 9 -5.99 -1.78 -0.02
N CYS A 10 -6.35 -0.51 -0.06
CA CYS A 10 -7.59 -0.01 -0.66
C CYS A 10 -8.93 -0.66 -0.25
N PRO A 11 -9.23 -1.08 1.01
CA PRO A 11 -10.57 -1.59 1.31
C PRO A 11 -11.70 -0.61 0.94
N PRO A 12 -11.57 0.72 1.14
CA PRO A 12 -12.62 1.66 0.77
C PRO A 12 -12.80 1.85 -0.73
N ALA A 13 -11.76 1.63 -1.54
CA ALA A 13 -11.78 1.89 -2.98
C ALA A 13 -12.15 0.67 -3.83
N MET A 14 -12.12 -0.53 -3.23
CA MET A 14 -12.55 -1.78 -3.87
C MET A 14 -14.08 -1.85 -4.05
N LEU A 15 -14.51 -2.47 -5.15
CA LEU A 15 -15.91 -2.84 -5.35
C LEU A 15 -16.39 -3.77 -4.22
N PRO A 16 -17.69 -3.80 -3.89
CA PRO A 16 -18.20 -4.57 -2.75
C PRO A 16 -17.82 -6.05 -2.76
N ASP A 17 -17.78 -6.68 -3.94
CA ASP A 17 -17.43 -8.10 -4.07
C ASP A 17 -15.91 -8.35 -3.96
N GLU A 18 -15.08 -7.43 -4.44
CA GLU A 18 -13.62 -7.46 -4.30
C GLU A 18 -13.21 -7.27 -2.84
N ARG A 19 -13.88 -6.34 -2.15
CA ARG A 19 -13.73 -6.09 -0.72
C ARG A 19 -14.12 -7.32 0.10
N ARG A 20 -15.24 -7.97 -0.23
CA ARG A 20 -15.69 -9.19 0.45
C ARG A 20 -14.69 -10.34 0.24
N ARG A 21 -14.15 -10.48 -0.98
CA ARG A 21 -13.12 -11.47 -1.31
C ARG A 21 -11.80 -11.19 -0.58
N PHE A 22 -11.36 -9.93 -0.55
CA PHE A 22 -10.19 -9.50 0.21
C PHE A 22 -10.32 -9.80 1.70
N LEU A 23 -11.44 -9.41 2.33
CA LEU A 23 -11.69 -9.65 3.75
C LEU A 23 -11.80 -11.14 4.08
N SER A 24 -12.38 -11.95 3.18
CA SER A 24 -12.45 -13.40 3.35
C SER A 24 -11.07 -14.06 3.30
N LEU A 25 -10.18 -13.61 2.40
CA LEU A 25 -8.82 -14.12 2.30
C LEU A 25 -7.95 -13.64 3.46
N PHE A 26 -8.11 -12.37 3.85
CA PHE A 26 -7.43 -11.77 5.00
C PHE A 26 -7.81 -12.47 6.31
N GLY A 27 -9.11 -12.69 6.55
CA GLY A 27 -9.61 -13.39 7.73
C GLY A 27 -9.18 -14.86 7.81
N ALA A 28 -9.02 -15.54 6.67
CA ALA A 28 -8.48 -16.91 6.63
C ALA A 28 -6.97 -16.96 6.96
N GLN A 29 -6.21 -15.90 6.65
CA GLN A 29 -4.78 -15.83 6.91
C GLN A 29 -4.42 -15.40 8.34
N CYS A 30 -5.33 -14.72 9.06
CA CYS A 30 -5.13 -14.37 10.47
C CYS A 30 -5.18 -15.57 11.44
N GLY A 31 -5.60 -16.76 10.97
CA GLY A 31 -5.70 -17.97 11.78
C GLY A 31 -4.48 -18.91 11.71
N ASP A 32 -3.58 -18.72 10.75
CA ASP A 32 -2.36 -19.53 10.58
C ASP A 32 -1.13 -18.77 11.10
N PRO A 33 -0.09 -19.47 11.62
CA PRO A 33 1.15 -18.82 11.96
C PRO A 33 1.75 -18.19 10.70
N LEU A 34 1.71 -16.85 10.66
CA LEU A 34 2.25 -16.03 9.58
C LEU A 34 3.67 -16.51 9.26
N HIS A 35 3.85 -17.11 8.09
CA HIS A 35 5.18 -17.42 7.58
C HIS A 35 5.99 -16.11 7.58
N PRO A 36 7.26 -16.09 8.02
CA PRO A 36 8.03 -14.85 8.16
C PRO A 36 8.20 -14.03 6.87
N SER A 37 7.83 -14.60 5.70
CA SER A 37 7.78 -13.91 4.41
C SER A 37 6.43 -13.25 4.10
N MET A 38 5.39 -13.46 4.91
CA MET A 38 4.05 -12.85 4.77
C MET A 38 3.93 -11.59 5.63
N VAL A 39 4.85 -10.64 5.44
CA VAL A 39 4.93 -9.42 6.25
C VAL A 39 3.86 -8.38 5.82
N ASP A 40 3.33 -8.47 4.60
CA ASP A 40 2.16 -7.71 4.13
C ASP A 40 1.32 -8.61 3.19
N PRO A 41 0.13 -9.07 3.61
CA PRO A 41 -0.79 -9.84 2.77
C PRO A 41 -1.12 -9.13 1.45
N GLY A 42 -1.17 -7.80 1.44
CA GLY A 42 -1.36 -7.00 0.24
C GLY A 42 -0.20 -7.10 -0.74
N LEU A 43 1.04 -7.19 -0.26
CA LEU A 43 2.21 -7.43 -1.12
C LEU A 43 2.28 -8.88 -1.59
N SER A 44 1.84 -9.83 -0.77
CA SER A 44 1.79 -11.25 -1.16
C SER A 44 0.92 -11.48 -2.39
N PHE A 45 -0.17 -10.70 -2.54
CA PHE A 45 -1.08 -10.76 -3.68
C PHE A 45 -0.40 -10.43 -5.02
N LEU A 46 0.65 -9.59 -5.01
CA LEU A 46 1.40 -9.24 -6.22
C LEU A 46 1.98 -10.46 -6.93
N THR A 47 2.30 -11.54 -6.19
CA THR A 47 2.85 -12.78 -6.75
C THR A 47 1.84 -13.54 -7.63
N THR A 48 0.55 -13.20 -7.53
CA THR A 48 -0.53 -13.84 -8.29
C THR A 48 -0.91 -13.07 -9.56
N LEU A 49 -0.34 -11.88 -9.75
CA LEU A 49 -0.67 -10.96 -10.83
C LEU A 49 0.30 -11.07 -12.01
N LYS A 50 -0.19 -10.79 -13.21
CA LYS A 50 0.69 -10.53 -14.36
C LYS A 50 1.48 -9.24 -14.12
N PRO A 51 2.67 -9.08 -14.72
CA PRO A 51 3.48 -7.88 -14.53
C PRO A 51 2.75 -6.55 -14.80
N GLY A 52 1.90 -6.47 -15.84
CA GLY A 52 1.11 -5.27 -16.11
C GLY A 52 0.00 -5.00 -15.07
N GLU A 53 -0.59 -6.05 -14.51
CA GLU A 53 -1.59 -5.94 -13.44
C GLU A 53 -0.92 -5.50 -12.13
N ALA A 54 0.22 -6.10 -11.79
CA ALA A 54 1.04 -5.70 -10.65
C ALA A 54 1.47 -4.22 -10.76
N LEU A 55 1.87 -3.77 -11.96
CA LEU A 55 2.22 -2.38 -12.20
C LEU A 55 1.05 -1.44 -11.91
N SER A 56 -0.15 -1.77 -12.40
CA SER A 56 -1.36 -0.97 -12.19
C SER A 56 -1.70 -0.87 -10.69
N VAL A 57 -1.65 -1.99 -9.96
CA VAL A 57 -1.88 -2.03 -8.50
C VAL A 57 -0.88 -1.16 -7.75
N LEU A 58 0.41 -1.24 -8.09
CA LEU A 58 1.45 -0.43 -7.44
C LEU A 58 1.24 1.07 -7.73
N GLN A 59 0.87 1.43 -8.96
CA GLN A 59 0.57 2.83 -9.32
C GLN A 59 -0.64 3.39 -8.57
N GLU A 60 -1.70 2.59 -8.41
CA GLU A 60 -2.87 2.97 -7.62
C GLU A 60 -2.54 3.12 -6.13
N ARG A 61 -1.74 2.20 -5.57
CA ARG A 61 -1.24 2.30 -4.19
C ARG A 61 -0.41 3.57 -4.02
N HIS A 62 0.45 3.90 -4.98
CA HIS A 62 1.25 5.13 -4.95
C HIS A 62 0.38 6.38 -4.95
N ALA A 63 -0.62 6.45 -5.82
CA ALA A 63 -1.57 7.56 -5.85
C ALA A 63 -2.36 7.68 -4.53
N LEU A 64 -2.69 6.56 -3.88
CA LEU A 64 -3.33 6.58 -2.57
C LEU A 64 -2.39 7.13 -1.48
N MET A 65 -1.13 6.71 -1.45
CA MET A 65 -0.16 7.19 -0.46
C MET A 65 0.07 8.71 -0.55
N LEU A 66 0.08 9.27 -1.78
CA LEU A 66 0.18 10.70 -1.99
C LEU A 66 -1.04 11.45 -1.40
N ARG A 67 -2.26 11.00 -1.72
CA ARG A 67 -3.49 11.60 -1.18
C ARG A 67 -3.58 11.50 0.34
N LEU A 68 -3.09 10.41 0.93
CA LEU A 68 -3.04 10.24 2.38
C LEU A 68 -2.03 11.20 3.02
N GLY A 69 -0.89 11.45 2.37
CA GLY A 69 0.07 12.47 2.79
C GLY A 69 -0.53 13.88 2.75
N GLU A 70 -1.16 14.25 1.63
CA GLU A 70 -1.86 15.53 1.49
C GLU A 70 -2.93 15.71 2.58
N TRP A 71 -3.76 14.69 2.80
CA TRP A 71 -4.78 14.72 3.84
C TRP A 71 -4.19 14.89 5.24
N LEU A 72 -3.05 14.24 5.54
CA LEU A 72 -2.39 14.34 6.84
C LEU A 72 -1.85 15.76 7.08
N GLU A 73 -1.25 16.38 6.07
CA GLU A 73 -0.78 17.77 6.12
C GLU A 73 -1.95 18.75 6.31
N GLU A 74 -3.05 18.58 5.56
CA GLU A 74 -4.27 19.38 5.75
C GLU A 74 -4.89 19.19 7.14
N TRP A 75 -4.82 17.98 7.67
CA TRP A 75 -5.30 17.68 9.01
C TRP A 75 -4.46 18.44 10.05
N ARG A 76 -3.13 18.40 9.94
CA ARG A 76 -2.21 19.14 10.82
C ARG A 76 -2.44 20.64 10.74
N ALA A 77 -2.61 21.19 9.53
CA ALA A 77 -2.86 22.61 9.33
C ALA A 77 -4.17 23.09 9.97
N ARG A 78 -5.23 22.26 9.93
CA ARG A 78 -6.54 22.57 10.54
C ARG A 78 -6.57 22.40 12.06
N HIS A 79 -5.69 21.57 12.60
CA HIS A 79 -5.59 21.29 14.04
C HIS A 79 -4.26 21.80 14.58
N ALA A 80 -3.89 23.02 14.18
CA ALA A 80 -2.62 23.66 14.57
C ALA A 80 -2.54 24.05 16.06
N GLU A 81 -3.63 23.85 16.83
CA GLU A 81 -3.55 23.87 18.29
C GLU A 81 -2.63 22.75 18.76
N ALA A 82 -1.73 23.05 19.72
CA ALA A 82 -0.68 22.13 20.14
C ALA A 82 -1.26 20.73 20.45
N PRO A 83 -1.07 19.73 19.57
CA PRO A 83 -1.66 18.42 19.77
C PRO A 83 -1.03 17.80 21.01
N GLU A 84 -1.79 16.96 21.71
CA GLU A 84 -1.24 16.18 22.81
C GLU A 84 -0.01 15.40 22.32
N ILE A 85 1.03 15.29 23.15
CA ILE A 85 2.30 14.65 22.77
C ILE A 85 2.11 13.25 22.15
N VAL A 86 1.12 12.50 22.62
CA VAL A 86 0.77 11.18 22.08
C VAL A 86 0.24 11.28 20.66
N GLN A 87 -0.60 12.27 20.36
CA GLN A 87 -1.14 12.50 19.03
C GLN A 87 -0.02 12.92 18.06
N GLU A 88 0.91 13.76 18.49
CA GLU A 88 2.06 14.15 17.67
C GLU A 88 2.97 12.94 17.33
N LEU A 89 3.20 12.05 18.30
CA LEU A 89 3.94 10.81 18.06
C LEU A 89 3.25 9.91 17.03
N LEU A 90 1.91 9.79 17.10
CA LEU A 90 1.13 9.01 16.15
C LEU A 90 1.19 9.60 14.74
N LEU A 91 0.99 10.91 14.60
CA LEU A 91 1.03 11.59 13.30
C LEU A 91 2.42 11.53 12.67
N ASN A 92 3.48 11.65 13.47
CA ASN A 92 4.86 11.50 13.00
C ASN A 92 5.15 10.07 12.54
N HIS A 93 4.67 9.08 13.29
CA HIS A 93 4.79 7.69 12.89
C HIS A 93 4.10 7.43 11.54
N ILE A 94 2.86 7.92 11.35
CA ILE A 94 2.13 7.80 10.09
C ILE A 94 2.89 8.46 8.94
N GLN A 95 3.41 9.67 9.14
CA GLN A 95 4.18 10.37 8.11
C GLN A 95 5.43 9.58 7.69
N ILE A 96 6.16 9.00 8.65
CA ILE A 96 7.35 8.18 8.39
C ILE A 96 6.97 6.95 7.53
N LEU A 97 5.87 6.28 7.88
CA LEU A 97 5.40 5.12 7.12
C LEU A 97 4.99 5.50 5.70
N LEU A 98 4.23 6.60 5.52
CA LEU A 98 3.83 7.08 4.20
C LEU A 98 5.05 7.41 3.32
N ASN A 99 6.04 8.10 3.88
CA ASN A 99 7.26 8.46 3.14
C ASN A 99 8.06 7.21 2.75
N ALA A 100 8.24 6.27 3.66
CA ALA A 100 8.96 5.03 3.38
C ALA A 100 8.26 4.20 2.29
N GLU A 101 6.93 4.11 2.36
CA GLU A 101 6.10 3.41 1.37
C GLU A 101 6.18 4.07 -0.01
N GLN A 102 6.12 5.40 -0.08
CA GLN A 102 6.25 6.14 -1.35
C GLN A 102 7.59 5.86 -2.04
N VAL A 103 8.70 5.95 -1.31
CA VAL A 103 10.04 5.64 -1.85
C VAL A 103 10.11 4.22 -2.38
N TRP A 104 9.58 3.25 -1.64
CA TRP A 104 9.53 1.86 -2.07
C TRP A 104 8.66 1.67 -3.33
N LEU A 105 7.52 2.35 -3.40
CA LEU A 105 6.59 2.29 -4.54
C LEU A 105 7.21 2.86 -5.81
N GLU A 106 7.83 4.04 -5.73
CA GLU A 106 8.52 4.67 -6.86
C GLU A 106 9.59 3.74 -7.45
N HIS A 107 10.42 3.18 -6.57
CA HIS A 107 11.45 2.24 -6.98
C HIS A 107 10.87 0.97 -7.63
N SER A 108 9.87 0.36 -6.99
CA SER A 108 9.25 -0.88 -7.46
C SER A 108 8.52 -0.70 -8.80
N ILE A 109 7.79 0.41 -8.96
CA ILE A 109 7.14 0.80 -10.21
C ILE A 109 8.17 0.98 -11.32
N HIS A 110 9.29 1.66 -11.02
CA HIS A 110 10.36 1.87 -11.99
C HIS A 110 10.96 0.54 -12.45
N MET A 111 11.32 -0.35 -11.52
CA MET A 111 11.83 -1.68 -11.83
C MET A 111 10.88 -2.47 -12.74
N LEU A 112 9.59 -2.49 -12.40
CA LEU A 112 8.60 -3.27 -13.14
C LEU A 112 8.35 -2.71 -14.55
N LYS A 113 8.35 -1.39 -14.71
CA LYS A 113 8.30 -0.73 -16.03
C LYS A 113 9.50 -1.13 -16.90
N MET A 114 10.70 -1.13 -16.34
CA MET A 114 11.89 -1.53 -17.09
C MET A 114 11.85 -3.00 -17.52
N ALA A 115 11.36 -3.89 -16.65
CA ALA A 115 11.20 -5.31 -16.97
C ALA A 115 10.18 -5.55 -18.10
N LEU A 116 9.07 -4.81 -18.09
CA LEU A 116 8.03 -4.87 -19.13
C LEU A 116 8.56 -4.38 -20.50
N LEU A 117 9.32 -3.29 -20.52
CA LEU A 117 9.91 -2.77 -21.78
C LEU A 117 10.92 -3.74 -22.41
N GLN A 118 11.64 -4.51 -21.58
CA GLN A 118 12.59 -5.52 -22.07
C GLN A 118 11.90 -6.74 -22.68
N THR A 119 10.69 -7.07 -22.22
CA THR A 119 9.93 -8.22 -22.73
C THR A 119 9.29 -7.94 -24.09
N ASP A 120 8.97 -6.68 -24.40
CA ASP A 120 8.43 -6.29 -25.72
C ASP A 120 9.51 -6.31 -26.83
N CYS A 121 10.77 -6.05 -26.49
CA CYS A 121 11.89 -6.04 -27.45
C CYS A 121 12.35 -7.44 -27.91
N THR A 122 12.12 -8.49 -27.10
CA THR A 122 12.59 -9.85 -27.41
C THR A 122 11.64 -10.64 -28.32
N SER A 123 10.44 -10.11 -28.59
CA SER A 123 9.45 -10.68 -29.52
C SER A 123 9.67 -10.30 -31.01
N CYS A 124 10.74 -9.56 -31.33
CA CYS A 124 11.05 -9.12 -32.70
C CYS A 124 12.24 -9.86 -33.35
N SER A 125 12.63 -11.04 -32.84
CA SER A 125 13.75 -11.84 -33.38
C SER A 125 13.27 -13.18 -33.95
#